data_AF-A0A934ACP0-F1
#
_entry.id   AF-A0A934ACP0-F1
#
_cell.length_a   1.000
_cell.length_b   1.000
_cell.length_c   1.000
_cell.angle_alpha   90.00
_cell.angle_beta   90.00
_cell.angle_gamma   90.00
#
_symmetry.space_group_name_H-M   'P 1'
#
loop_
_entity.id
_entity.type
_entity.pdbx_description
1 polymer ?
#
loop_
_entity_poly.entity_id
_entity_poly.type
_entity_poly.pdbx_seq_one_letter_code
_entity_poly.pdbx_strand_id
1 'polypeptide(L)'
;MKKTWASAFGFIILMVTTFVWAAPVPDTGVTKCYDNTDEIPCPSPDQAFYGQDANYAINPMSYTKLDGSGNVLPDSATSWVTVRDNVTGLIWEMKTNMDGVKNYNDPHDSDNTYIWYDSNPATNGGNSGTSGYCTNGSCYYSTEDFINVLNSAHFGGYSDWRLPTINELHSIVKYDTSYPAINTTYFPNTQVYLGVPYFSACVYWSSTTSAYNTADAWGVSFGISTTDEIPNPA
;
A
#
# COMPACT_ATOMS: atom_id res chain seq x y z
N MET A 1 46.55 41.25 -11.31
CA MET A 1 45.84 39.99 -10.94
C MET A 1 45.98 39.79 -9.44
N LYS A 2 44.93 39.22 -8.81
CA LYS A 2 44.70 38.97 -7.36
C LYS A 2 43.93 40.08 -6.62
N LYS A 3 42.60 39.97 -6.65
CA LYS A 3 41.68 40.55 -5.66
C LYS A 3 41.38 39.45 -4.64
N THR A 4 41.68 39.71 -3.37
CA THR A 4 41.31 38.88 -2.21
C THR A 4 39.94 39.31 -1.70
N TRP A 5 39.03 38.36 -1.52
CA TRP A 5 37.79 38.53 -0.76
C TRP A 5 37.75 37.44 0.32
N ALA A 6 37.47 37.84 1.55
CA ALA A 6 37.23 36.96 2.68
C ALA A 6 35.78 36.46 2.61
N SER A 7 35.58 35.15 2.61
CA SER A 7 34.26 34.56 2.84
C SER A 7 34.10 34.26 4.32
N ALA A 8 33.21 35.00 4.97
CA ALA A 8 32.65 34.61 6.25
C ALA A 8 31.72 33.41 6.02
N PHE A 9 32.04 32.26 6.62
CA PHE A 9 31.13 31.13 6.69
C PHE A 9 30.05 31.44 7.73
N GLY A 10 28.93 31.99 7.27
CA GLY A 10 27.68 31.99 8.03
C GLY A 10 27.05 30.61 7.94
N PHE A 11 27.06 29.85 9.04
CA PHE A 11 26.21 28.67 9.20
C PHE A 11 24.76 29.12 9.23
N ILE A 12 24.08 29.09 8.09
CA ILE A 12 22.62 29.12 8.05
C ILE A 12 22.18 27.71 8.44
N ILE A 13 21.77 27.54 9.70
CA ILE A 13 20.96 26.40 10.11
C ILE A 13 19.62 26.59 9.42
N LEU A 14 19.48 26.00 8.22
CA LEU A 14 18.20 25.84 7.57
C LEU A 14 17.45 24.81 8.42
N MET A 15 16.61 25.29 9.34
CA MET A 15 15.56 24.46 9.90
C MET A 15 14.65 24.09 8.72
N VAL A 16 14.91 22.93 8.12
CA VAL A 16 13.91 22.26 7.29
C VAL A 16 12.80 21.92 8.27
N THR A 17 11.78 22.77 8.34
CA THR A 17 10.53 22.40 8.98
C THR A 17 10.04 21.19 8.21
N THR A 18 10.22 20.00 8.77
CA THR A 18 9.52 18.82 8.28
C THR A 18 8.05 19.14 8.45
N PHE A 19 7.37 19.49 7.36
CA PHE A 19 5.93 19.50 7.35
C PHE A 19 5.51 18.09 7.71
N VAL A 20 5.04 17.88 8.93
CA VAL A 20 4.32 16.66 9.30
C VAL A 20 3.00 16.77 8.57
N TRP A 21 2.95 16.24 7.35
CA TRP A 21 1.73 16.18 6.58
C TRP A 21 0.90 15.05 7.18
N ALA A 22 0.03 15.39 8.13
CA ALA A 22 -1.06 14.51 8.51
C ALA A 22 -2.03 14.47 7.33
N ALA A 23 -1.87 13.47 6.46
CA ALA A 23 -2.82 13.23 5.39
C ALA A 23 -4.18 12.87 6.03
N PRO A 24 -5.31 13.31 5.45
CA PRO A 24 -6.62 12.86 5.92
C PRO A 24 -6.70 11.34 5.79
N VAL A 25 -7.41 10.71 6.74
CA VAL A 25 -7.65 9.26 6.72
C VAL A 25 -8.90 9.00 5.86
N PRO A 26 -8.83 8.10 4.86
CA PRO A 26 -10.00 7.67 4.12
C PRO A 26 -11.06 7.05 5.02
N ASP A 27 -12.32 7.29 4.68
CA ASP A 27 -13.49 6.60 5.24
C ASP A 27 -13.36 5.08 5.03
N THR A 28 -13.93 4.27 5.93
CA THR A 28 -13.87 2.81 5.85
C THR A 28 -14.71 2.25 4.69
N GLY A 29 -15.61 3.07 4.14
CA GLY A 29 -16.55 2.68 3.08
C GLY A 29 -17.81 1.99 3.60
N VAL A 30 -17.99 1.88 4.92
CA VAL A 30 -19.23 1.39 5.52
C VAL A 30 -20.32 2.43 5.33
N THR A 31 -21.34 2.09 4.54
CA THR A 31 -22.44 2.99 4.16
C THR A 31 -23.80 2.60 4.75
N LYS A 32 -23.83 1.54 5.58
CA LYS A 32 -25.02 0.98 6.20
C LYS A 32 -24.97 1.08 7.71
N CYS A 33 -26.11 1.36 8.33
CA CYS A 33 -26.27 1.37 9.78
C CYS A 33 -27.05 0.15 10.25
N TYR A 34 -26.81 -0.30 11.48
CA TYR A 34 -27.45 -1.47 12.07
C TYR A 34 -28.01 -1.15 13.46
N ASP A 35 -29.07 -1.85 13.86
CA ASP A 35 -29.48 -1.94 15.26
C ASP A 35 -28.97 -3.23 15.89
N ASN A 36 -29.65 -3.75 16.92
CA ASN A 36 -29.26 -4.99 17.58
C ASN A 36 -29.48 -6.26 16.72
N THR A 37 -30.32 -6.19 15.68
CA THR A 37 -30.74 -7.37 14.90
C THR A 37 -30.65 -7.18 13.40
N ASP A 38 -30.86 -5.97 12.88
CA ASP A 38 -31.10 -5.74 11.45
C ASP A 38 -30.35 -4.50 10.91
N GLU A 39 -30.23 -4.44 9.59
CA GLU A 39 -29.85 -3.23 8.86
C GLU A 39 -30.98 -2.20 8.93
N ILE A 40 -30.65 -0.96 9.29
CA ILE A 40 -31.60 0.14 9.45
C ILE A 40 -31.16 1.36 8.63
N PRO A 41 -32.10 2.27 8.28
CA PRO A 41 -31.72 3.61 7.84
C PRO A 41 -30.83 4.29 8.89
N CYS A 42 -29.81 5.02 8.44
CA CYS A 42 -28.90 5.65 9.38
C CYS A 42 -29.61 6.65 10.30
N PRO A 43 -29.53 6.45 11.64
CA PRO A 43 -30.30 7.25 12.59
C PRO A 43 -29.88 8.72 12.62
N SER A 44 -30.76 9.59 13.12
CA SER A 44 -30.46 11.00 13.41
C SER A 44 -29.79 11.17 14.79
N PRO A 45 -29.15 12.31 15.10
CA PRO A 45 -28.37 12.51 16.34
C PRO A 45 -29.09 12.22 17.67
N ASP A 46 -30.41 12.30 17.69
CA ASP A 46 -31.27 12.08 18.86
C ASP A 46 -31.83 10.65 18.95
N GLN A 47 -31.51 9.78 17.99
CA GLN A 47 -32.00 8.41 17.90
C GLN A 47 -30.97 7.42 18.44
N ALA A 48 -31.45 6.29 18.96
CA ALA A 48 -30.59 5.17 19.33
C ALA A 48 -29.77 4.70 18.12
N PHE A 49 -28.58 4.14 18.39
CA PHE A 49 -27.64 3.65 17.37
C PHE A 49 -27.05 4.75 16.45
N TYR A 50 -27.24 6.04 16.76
CA TYR A 50 -26.52 7.13 16.10
C TYR A 50 -25.03 7.14 16.41
N GLY A 51 -24.24 7.54 15.41
CA GLY A 51 -22.80 7.69 15.50
C GLY A 51 -22.02 6.49 14.96
N GLN A 52 -22.68 5.61 14.19
CA GLN A 52 -22.01 4.58 13.41
C GLN A 52 -21.21 5.21 12.26
N ASP A 53 -20.29 4.44 11.68
CA ASP A 53 -19.42 4.92 10.59
C ASP A 53 -20.25 5.49 9.43
N ALA A 54 -21.29 4.76 9.01
CA ALA A 54 -22.22 5.16 7.95
C ALA A 54 -23.06 6.41 8.25
N ASN A 55 -23.09 6.93 9.49
CA ASN A 55 -23.70 8.21 9.79
C ASN A 55 -22.84 9.40 9.31
N TYR A 56 -21.58 9.16 8.97
CA TYR A 56 -20.63 10.17 8.56
C TYR A 56 -20.14 9.88 7.14
N ALA A 57 -19.83 10.94 6.40
CA ALA A 57 -19.20 10.85 5.09
C ALA A 57 -17.96 11.75 5.10
N ILE A 58 -16.97 11.35 5.89
CA ILE A 58 -15.77 12.14 6.13
C ILE A 58 -14.65 11.48 5.32
N ASN A 59 -14.14 12.21 4.31
CA ASN A 59 -13.12 11.72 3.38
C ASN A 59 -13.51 10.39 2.69
N PRO A 60 -14.66 10.34 2.00
CA PRO A 60 -15.07 9.12 1.31
C PRO A 60 -13.95 8.64 0.39
N MET A 61 -13.71 7.32 0.37
CA MET A 61 -12.72 6.71 -0.52
C MET A 61 -12.87 7.24 -1.95
N SER A 62 -11.82 7.87 -2.46
CA SER A 62 -11.84 8.55 -3.75
C SER A 62 -10.55 8.26 -4.49
N TYR A 63 -10.68 7.80 -5.73
CA TYR A 63 -9.54 7.33 -6.52
C TYR A 63 -9.52 7.98 -7.91
N THR A 64 -8.34 8.06 -8.50
CA THR A 64 -8.14 8.51 -9.88
C THR A 64 -7.20 7.57 -10.61
N LYS A 65 -7.62 7.09 -11.78
CA LYS A 65 -6.80 6.27 -12.67
C LYS A 65 -5.74 7.14 -13.33
N LEU A 66 -4.50 6.64 -13.42
CA LEU A 66 -3.39 7.32 -14.08
C LEU A 66 -2.74 6.44 -15.15
N ASP A 67 -2.29 7.05 -16.25
CA ASP A 67 -1.54 6.36 -17.28
C ASP A 67 -0.07 6.10 -16.88
N GLY A 68 0.70 5.49 -17.79
CA GLY A 68 2.12 5.17 -17.56
C GLY A 68 3.05 6.38 -17.42
N SER A 69 2.56 7.59 -17.66
CA SER A 69 3.29 8.86 -17.44
C SER A 69 2.73 9.66 -16.26
N GLY A 70 1.79 9.08 -15.49
CA GLY A 70 1.18 9.74 -14.34
C GLY A 70 0.07 10.73 -14.70
N ASN A 71 -0.39 10.77 -15.95
CA ASN A 71 -1.47 11.67 -16.34
C ASN A 71 -2.84 11.09 -15.92
N VAL A 72 -3.74 11.99 -15.54
CA VAL A 72 -5.12 11.63 -15.15
C VAL A 72 -5.88 11.04 -16.34
N LEU A 73 -6.52 9.90 -16.09
CA LEU A 73 -7.44 9.24 -17.00
C LEU A 73 -8.89 9.44 -16.54
N PRO A 74 -9.86 9.40 -17.48
CA PRO A 74 -11.28 9.42 -17.11
C PRO A 74 -11.67 8.14 -16.37
N ASP A 75 -12.71 8.21 -15.53
CA ASP A 75 -13.22 7.05 -14.78
C ASP A 75 -13.62 5.87 -15.69
N SER A 76 -14.07 6.18 -16.90
CA SER A 76 -14.43 5.21 -17.94
C SER A 76 -13.23 4.53 -18.61
N ALA A 77 -11.99 4.89 -18.27
CA ALA A 77 -10.81 4.25 -18.82
C ALA A 77 -10.79 2.76 -18.47
N THR A 78 -10.50 1.94 -19.47
CA THR A 78 -10.43 0.47 -19.36
C THR A 78 -9.01 -0.04 -19.11
N SER A 79 -8.01 0.84 -19.16
CA SER A 79 -6.61 0.54 -18.84
C SER A 79 -5.99 1.76 -18.14
N TRP A 80 -5.18 1.47 -17.12
CA TRP A 80 -4.39 2.41 -16.34
C TRP A 80 -3.20 1.66 -15.76
N VAL A 81 -2.22 2.37 -15.20
CA VAL A 81 -0.98 1.76 -14.67
C VAL A 81 -0.87 2.00 -13.17
N THR A 82 -1.32 3.17 -12.72
CA THR A 82 -1.34 3.52 -11.29
C THR A 82 -2.68 4.13 -10.90
N VAL A 83 -2.95 4.14 -9.60
CA VAL A 83 -4.15 4.71 -8.99
C VAL A 83 -3.71 5.72 -7.95
N ARG A 84 -4.18 6.96 -8.06
CA ARG A 84 -4.04 7.94 -6.99
C ARG A 84 -5.20 7.80 -6.01
N ASP A 85 -4.90 7.70 -4.73
CA ASP A 85 -5.85 7.97 -3.65
C ASP A 85 -5.94 9.49 -3.45
N ASN A 86 -7.11 10.06 -3.72
CA ASN A 86 -7.34 11.51 -3.66
C ASN A 86 -7.46 12.02 -2.21
N VAL A 87 -7.63 11.13 -1.23
CA VAL A 87 -7.65 11.49 0.19
C VAL A 87 -6.22 11.58 0.70
N THR A 88 -5.44 10.50 0.58
CA THR A 88 -4.07 10.47 1.12
C THR A 88 -3.04 11.15 0.22
N GLY A 89 -3.33 11.27 -1.07
CA GLY A 89 -2.38 11.71 -2.10
C GLY A 89 -1.40 10.62 -2.55
N LEU A 90 -1.48 9.41 -1.99
CA LEU A 90 -0.61 8.30 -2.34
C LEU A 90 -0.92 7.78 -3.75
N ILE A 91 0.13 7.29 -4.42
CA ILE A 91 0.05 6.61 -5.70
C ILE A 91 0.30 5.12 -5.48
N TRP A 92 -0.63 4.31 -5.96
CA TRP A 92 -0.61 2.86 -5.87
C TRP A 92 -0.37 2.26 -7.24
N GLU A 93 0.43 1.22 -7.31
CA GLU A 93 0.53 0.39 -8.50
C GLU A 93 -0.75 -0.42 -8.71
N MET A 94 -1.24 -0.49 -9.94
CA MET A 94 -2.28 -1.44 -10.32
C MET A 94 -1.61 -2.70 -10.89
N LYS A 95 -1.78 -3.83 -10.21
CA LYS A 95 -1.21 -5.13 -10.62
C LYS A 95 -1.90 -5.70 -11.86
N THR A 96 -1.21 -6.53 -12.63
CA THR A 96 -1.72 -7.13 -13.88
C THR A 96 -1.62 -8.65 -13.85
N ASN A 97 -2.17 -9.31 -14.87
CA ASN A 97 -1.93 -10.75 -15.14
C ASN A 97 -2.25 -11.70 -13.97
N MET A 98 -3.43 -11.57 -13.35
CA MET A 98 -3.91 -12.50 -12.33
C MET A 98 -4.44 -13.81 -12.95
N ASP A 99 -3.53 -14.60 -13.54
CA ASP A 99 -3.84 -15.83 -14.28
C ASP A 99 -3.46 -17.12 -13.53
N GLY A 100 -2.89 -17.00 -12.33
CA GLY A 100 -2.44 -18.08 -11.48
C GLY A 100 -1.03 -18.57 -11.79
N VAL A 101 -0.27 -17.87 -12.67
CA VAL A 101 1.06 -18.28 -13.12
C VAL A 101 2.07 -17.16 -12.88
N LYS A 102 2.99 -17.39 -11.93
CA LYS A 102 4.09 -16.46 -11.64
C LYS A 102 4.98 -16.19 -12.85
N ASN A 103 5.14 -14.93 -13.22
CA ASN A 103 6.09 -14.46 -14.22
C ASN A 103 6.96 -13.31 -13.71
N TYR A 104 8.14 -13.61 -13.17
CA TYR A 104 9.07 -12.58 -12.68
C TYR A 104 9.78 -11.76 -13.78
N ASN A 105 9.58 -12.07 -15.07
CA ASN A 105 9.98 -11.15 -16.14
C ASN A 105 9.01 -9.96 -16.27
N ASP A 106 7.79 -10.12 -15.74
CA ASP A 106 6.82 -9.04 -15.56
C ASP A 106 6.69 -8.75 -14.06
N PRO A 107 7.38 -7.73 -13.51
CA PRO A 107 7.32 -7.43 -12.08
C PRO A 107 5.90 -7.03 -11.61
N HIS A 108 5.01 -6.63 -12.52
CA HIS A 108 3.65 -6.16 -12.24
C HIS A 108 2.62 -7.28 -12.14
N ASP A 109 3.01 -8.51 -12.50
CA ASP A 109 2.20 -9.71 -12.37
C ASP A 109 1.78 -9.92 -10.90
N SER A 110 0.47 -9.99 -10.70
CA SER A 110 -0.19 -10.15 -9.39
C SER A 110 0.03 -11.50 -8.73
N ASP A 111 0.44 -12.53 -9.49
CA ASP A 111 0.72 -13.86 -8.96
C ASP A 111 2.13 -13.96 -8.37
N ASN A 112 3.03 -13.02 -8.71
CA ASN A 112 4.37 -12.96 -8.17
C ASN A 112 4.36 -12.81 -6.65
N THR A 113 5.27 -13.52 -5.99
CA THR A 113 5.45 -13.46 -4.54
C THR A 113 6.85 -13.00 -4.22
N TYR A 114 6.98 -12.16 -3.21
CA TYR A 114 8.27 -11.61 -2.79
C TYR A 114 8.55 -11.95 -1.34
N ILE A 115 9.83 -12.16 -1.03
CA ILE A 115 10.30 -12.28 0.35
C ILE A 115 10.46 -10.88 0.93
N TRP A 116 10.12 -10.70 2.20
CA TRP A 116 10.28 -9.41 2.85
C TRP A 116 11.76 -9.12 3.14
N TYR A 117 12.21 -7.93 2.75
CA TYR A 117 13.55 -7.42 3.02
C TYR A 117 13.50 -5.89 3.17
N ASP A 118 14.20 -5.37 4.18
CA ASP A 118 14.48 -3.96 4.41
C ASP A 118 15.93 -3.79 4.90
N SER A 119 16.81 -3.37 3.99
CA SER A 119 18.23 -3.15 4.25
C SER A 119 18.50 -1.93 5.14
N ASN A 120 17.51 -1.06 5.34
CA ASN A 120 17.68 0.17 6.10
C ASN A 120 17.51 -0.08 7.62
N PRO A 121 18.58 0.05 8.42
CA PRO A 121 18.51 -0.19 9.87
C PRO A 121 17.63 0.80 10.63
N ALA A 122 17.25 1.93 10.00
CA ALA A 122 16.35 2.90 10.61
C ALA A 122 14.88 2.49 10.55
N THR A 123 14.50 1.56 9.65
CA THR A 123 13.10 1.18 9.39
C THR A 123 12.85 -0.31 9.58
N ASN A 124 13.88 -1.15 9.54
CA ASN A 124 13.74 -2.61 9.62
C ASN A 124 13.58 -3.19 11.04
N GLY A 125 13.28 -2.36 12.04
CA GLY A 125 13.03 -2.85 13.41
C GLY A 125 14.20 -3.62 14.07
N GLY A 126 15.41 -3.55 13.51
CA GLY A 126 16.58 -4.29 13.98
C GLY A 126 16.80 -5.66 13.31
N ASN A 127 15.97 -6.05 12.36
CA ASN A 127 16.19 -7.23 11.52
C ASN A 127 15.84 -6.92 10.06
N SER A 128 16.83 -7.02 9.17
CA SER A 128 16.64 -6.67 7.76
C SER A 128 15.76 -7.65 6.97
N GLY A 129 15.45 -8.82 7.54
CA GLY A 129 14.87 -9.92 6.79
C GLY A 129 15.87 -10.56 5.82
N THR A 130 15.36 -11.21 4.77
CA THR A 130 16.15 -12.02 3.84
C THR A 130 16.26 -11.36 2.48
N SER A 131 17.48 -10.96 2.08
CA SER A 131 17.74 -10.43 0.74
C SER A 131 17.42 -11.46 -0.35
N GLY A 132 17.02 -11.03 -1.54
CA GLY A 132 16.78 -11.92 -2.67
C GLY A 132 18.00 -12.79 -3.02
N TYR A 133 17.76 -14.03 -3.47
CA TYR A 133 18.82 -14.98 -3.80
C TYR A 133 18.37 -15.99 -4.85
N CYS A 134 19.34 -16.61 -5.54
CA CYS A 134 19.10 -17.71 -6.44
C CYS A 134 19.80 -18.98 -5.96
N THR A 135 19.12 -20.12 -6.03
CA THR A 135 19.66 -21.43 -5.66
C THR A 135 19.02 -22.52 -6.52
N ASN A 136 19.79 -23.55 -6.88
CA ASN A 136 19.33 -24.69 -7.67
C ASN A 136 18.53 -24.32 -8.93
N GLY A 137 18.92 -23.25 -9.63
CA GLY A 137 18.27 -22.78 -10.85
C GLY A 137 16.93 -22.05 -10.64
N SER A 138 16.55 -21.78 -9.38
CA SER A 138 15.40 -20.93 -9.03
C SER A 138 15.89 -19.63 -8.40
N CYS A 139 15.16 -18.54 -8.61
CA CYS A 139 15.41 -17.25 -7.99
C CYS A 139 14.22 -16.83 -7.13
N TYR A 140 14.53 -16.23 -5.99
CA TYR A 140 13.58 -15.68 -5.03
C TYR A 140 13.89 -14.19 -4.91
N TYR A 141 12.93 -13.36 -5.28
CA TYR A 141 13.07 -11.91 -5.27
C TYR A 141 12.52 -11.34 -3.97
N SER A 142 13.18 -10.30 -3.47
CA SER A 142 12.75 -9.58 -2.28
C SER A 142 11.87 -8.37 -2.63
N THR A 143 11.23 -7.80 -1.61
CA THR A 143 10.49 -6.53 -1.73
C THR A 143 11.38 -5.37 -2.18
N GLU A 144 12.65 -5.32 -1.76
CA GLU A 144 13.58 -4.30 -2.25
C GLU A 144 13.97 -4.53 -3.71
N ASP A 145 14.16 -5.78 -4.16
CA ASP A 145 14.42 -6.07 -5.58
C ASP A 145 13.27 -5.53 -6.45
N PHE A 146 12.03 -5.78 -6.03
CA PHE A 146 10.83 -5.27 -6.70
C PHE A 146 10.80 -3.73 -6.75
N ILE A 147 11.02 -3.07 -5.61
CA ILE A 147 11.06 -1.60 -5.52
C ILE A 147 12.16 -1.01 -6.41
N ASN A 148 13.34 -1.61 -6.42
CA ASN A 148 14.47 -1.17 -7.22
C ASN A 148 14.16 -1.26 -8.72
N VAL A 149 13.42 -2.29 -9.16
CA VAL A 149 12.95 -2.43 -10.54
C VAL A 149 11.99 -1.30 -10.90
N LEU A 150 10.97 -1.02 -10.07
CA LEU A 150 10.00 0.05 -10.30
C LEU A 150 10.67 1.43 -10.39
N ASN A 151 11.57 1.71 -9.45
CA ASN A 151 12.27 2.99 -9.38
C ASN A 151 13.23 3.20 -10.55
N SER A 152 13.96 2.16 -10.96
CA SER A 152 14.86 2.24 -12.12
C SER A 152 14.10 2.40 -13.44
N ALA A 153 12.90 1.84 -13.52
CA ALA A 153 12.03 1.93 -14.70
C ALA A 153 11.25 3.25 -14.79
N HIS A 154 11.30 4.10 -13.75
CA HIS A 154 10.39 5.25 -13.61
C HIS A 154 8.92 4.85 -13.80
N PHE A 155 8.51 3.73 -13.18
CA PHE A 155 7.20 3.14 -13.42
C PHE A 155 6.06 4.13 -13.10
N GLY A 156 5.13 4.29 -14.03
CA GLY A 156 4.04 5.27 -13.91
C GLY A 156 4.50 6.74 -13.94
N GLY A 157 5.75 7.02 -14.30
CA GLY A 157 6.36 8.35 -14.24
C GLY A 157 7.05 8.67 -12.90
N TYR A 158 7.12 7.71 -11.97
CA TYR A 158 7.63 7.91 -10.61
C TYR A 158 8.87 7.05 -10.33
N SER A 159 9.77 7.54 -9.48
CA SER A 159 11.01 6.83 -9.08
C SER A 159 11.26 6.84 -7.57
N ASP A 160 10.20 7.08 -6.82
CA ASP A 160 10.16 7.13 -5.35
C ASP A 160 9.19 6.09 -4.78
N TRP A 161 9.00 4.98 -5.51
CA TRP A 161 8.28 3.80 -5.04
C TRP A 161 8.93 3.23 -3.78
N ARG A 162 8.09 2.79 -2.86
CA ARG A 162 8.45 2.13 -1.60
C ARG A 162 7.36 1.15 -1.20
N LEU A 163 7.66 0.28 -0.23
CA LEU A 163 6.61 -0.46 0.45
C LEU A 163 5.71 0.53 1.22
N PRO A 164 4.37 0.35 1.17
CA PRO A 164 3.45 1.10 2.02
C PRO A 164 3.66 0.73 3.49
N THR A 165 3.34 1.62 4.41
CA THR A 165 3.18 1.26 5.84
C THR A 165 1.87 0.50 6.03
N ILE A 166 1.72 -0.16 7.17
CA ILE A 166 0.49 -0.91 7.45
C ILE A 166 -0.76 -0.01 7.47
N ASN A 167 -0.62 1.22 7.97
CA ASN A 167 -1.71 2.21 8.00
C ASN A 167 -2.08 2.70 6.60
N GLU A 168 -1.11 2.81 5.69
CA GLU A 168 -1.38 3.18 4.30
C GLU A 168 -2.07 2.04 3.56
N LEU A 169 -1.70 0.77 3.81
CA LEU A 169 -2.46 -0.36 3.26
C LEU A 169 -3.89 -0.39 3.79
N HIS A 170 -4.09 -0.10 5.08
CA HIS A 170 -5.43 -0.02 5.66
C HIS A 170 -6.27 1.11 5.03
N SER A 171 -5.64 2.18 4.53
CA SER A 171 -6.35 3.31 3.93
C SER A 171 -7.08 2.96 2.63
N ILE A 172 -6.73 1.84 2.00
CA ILE A 172 -7.37 1.36 0.76
C ILE A 172 -8.26 0.13 0.98
N VAL A 173 -8.40 -0.35 2.21
CA VAL A 173 -9.33 -1.44 2.56
C VAL A 173 -10.76 -0.91 2.53
N LYS A 174 -11.63 -1.64 1.83
CA LYS A 174 -13.07 -1.35 1.75
C LYS A 174 -13.82 -2.29 2.71
N TYR A 175 -14.22 -1.79 3.88
CA TYR A 175 -14.69 -2.62 5.00
C TYR A 175 -16.15 -3.11 4.89
N ASP A 176 -16.93 -2.59 3.96
CA ASP A 176 -18.30 -3.04 3.67
C ASP A 176 -18.35 -4.21 2.67
N THR A 177 -17.20 -4.73 2.24
CA THR A 177 -17.11 -5.81 1.26
C THR A 177 -16.00 -6.79 1.61
N SER A 178 -16.06 -8.00 1.04
CA SER A 178 -15.05 -9.05 1.22
C SER A 178 -14.90 -9.84 -0.07
N TYR A 179 -13.73 -10.44 -0.27
CA TYR A 179 -13.36 -11.26 -1.42
C TYR A 179 -13.58 -10.57 -2.79
N PRO A 180 -12.90 -9.45 -3.10
CA PRO A 180 -11.90 -8.77 -2.27
C PRO A 180 -12.46 -7.51 -1.57
N ALA A 181 -11.96 -7.23 -0.37
CA ALA A 181 -12.19 -6.05 0.47
C ALA A 181 -11.44 -4.80 -0.03
N ILE A 182 -11.62 -4.45 -1.31
CA ILE A 182 -11.01 -3.30 -1.97
C ILE A 182 -11.90 -2.81 -3.11
N ASN A 183 -11.71 -1.58 -3.57
CA ASN A 183 -12.44 -1.07 -4.74
C ASN A 183 -11.92 -1.69 -6.05
N THR A 184 -12.57 -2.76 -6.51
CA THR A 184 -12.20 -3.53 -7.72
C THR A 184 -12.35 -2.75 -9.03
N THR A 185 -13.02 -1.59 -9.02
CA THR A 185 -13.05 -0.70 -10.20
C THR A 185 -11.67 -0.08 -10.46
N TYR A 186 -10.86 0.07 -9.42
CA TYR A 186 -9.51 0.66 -9.47
C TYR A 186 -8.41 -0.40 -9.27
N PHE A 187 -8.70 -1.46 -8.50
CA PHE A 187 -7.79 -2.55 -8.18
C PHE A 187 -8.36 -3.93 -8.58
N PRO A 188 -8.61 -4.19 -9.88
CA PRO A 188 -9.31 -5.39 -10.35
C PRO A 188 -8.51 -6.68 -10.14
N ASN A 189 -7.18 -6.60 -10.14
CA ASN A 189 -6.27 -7.75 -10.04
C ASN A 189 -5.71 -7.89 -8.62
N THR A 190 -6.56 -7.66 -7.61
CA THR A 190 -6.18 -7.86 -6.21
C THR A 190 -6.24 -9.35 -5.90
N GLN A 191 -5.07 -9.96 -5.77
CA GLN A 191 -4.92 -11.36 -5.40
C GLN A 191 -5.49 -11.64 -4.00
N VAL A 192 -6.47 -12.54 -3.93
CA VAL A 192 -7.13 -12.99 -2.69
C VAL A 192 -7.20 -14.51 -2.56
N TYR A 193 -6.73 -15.25 -3.58
CA TYR A 193 -6.66 -16.71 -3.53
C TYR A 193 -5.57 -17.26 -4.47
N LEU A 194 -4.47 -17.78 -3.91
CA LEU A 194 -3.38 -18.41 -4.67
C LEU A 194 -3.53 -19.94 -4.85
N GLY A 195 -4.76 -20.49 -4.80
CA GLY A 195 -4.93 -21.93 -5.02
C GLY A 195 -4.39 -22.83 -3.89
N VAL A 196 -3.98 -22.24 -2.76
CA VAL A 196 -3.41 -22.95 -1.61
C VAL A 196 -4.31 -22.83 -0.37
N PRO A 197 -4.39 -23.87 0.47
CA PRO A 197 -5.29 -23.90 1.64
C PRO A 197 -4.85 -23.02 2.82
N TYR A 198 -3.80 -22.19 2.66
CA TYR A 198 -3.23 -21.38 3.74
C TYR A 198 -3.42 -19.89 3.49
N PHE A 199 -4.00 -19.20 4.46
CA PHE A 199 -4.32 -17.75 4.46
C PHE A 199 -3.11 -16.84 4.19
N SER A 200 -1.90 -17.27 4.57
CA SER A 200 -0.66 -16.46 4.47
C SER A 200 -0.19 -16.19 3.03
N ALA A 201 -0.82 -16.80 2.02
CA ALA A 201 -0.36 -16.70 0.64
C ALA A 201 -0.81 -15.41 -0.08
N CYS A 202 -1.86 -14.73 0.39
CA CYS A 202 -2.49 -13.59 -0.32
C CYS A 202 -2.37 -12.28 0.46
N VAL A 203 -1.20 -12.04 1.05
CA VAL A 203 -0.95 -10.86 1.87
C VAL A 203 -0.02 -9.89 1.18
N TYR A 204 -0.35 -8.61 1.30
CA TYR A 204 0.41 -7.50 0.77
C TYR A 204 1.33 -6.98 1.87
N TRP A 205 2.64 -7.09 1.62
CA TRP A 205 3.67 -6.66 2.56
C TRP A 205 3.61 -5.17 2.87
N SER A 206 3.80 -4.82 4.14
CA SER A 206 4.08 -3.46 4.57
C SER A 206 5.56 -3.28 4.94
N SER A 207 6.02 -2.04 4.98
CA SER A 207 7.30 -1.64 5.59
C SER A 207 7.26 -1.62 7.13
N THR A 208 6.11 -1.93 7.74
CA THR A 208 5.95 -1.89 9.19
C THR A 208 6.38 -3.23 9.80
N THR A 209 7.47 -3.23 10.55
CA THR A 209 7.94 -4.39 11.31
C THR A 209 6.97 -4.77 12.42
N SER A 210 6.85 -6.07 12.72
CA SER A 210 6.04 -6.52 13.84
C SER A 210 6.60 -6.02 15.17
N ALA A 211 5.70 -5.52 16.02
CA ALA A 211 6.03 -5.07 17.37
C ALA A 211 6.24 -6.27 18.32
N TYR A 212 5.71 -7.44 17.96
CA TYR A 212 5.85 -8.67 18.73
C TYR A 212 7.15 -9.41 18.38
N ASN A 213 7.49 -9.47 17.10
CA ASN A 213 8.71 -10.10 16.62
C ASN A 213 9.32 -9.26 15.50
N THR A 214 10.48 -8.66 15.74
CA THR A 214 11.14 -7.81 14.75
C THR A 214 11.66 -8.59 13.55
N ALA A 215 11.69 -9.93 13.62
CA ALA A 215 11.95 -10.78 12.46
C ALA A 215 10.74 -10.89 11.50
N ASP A 216 9.58 -10.33 11.85
CA ASP A 216 8.36 -10.43 11.07
C ASP A 216 7.93 -9.04 10.57
N ALA A 217 7.15 -9.00 9.50
CA ALA A 217 6.54 -7.78 8.99
C ALA A 217 5.02 -7.93 8.89
N TRP A 218 4.32 -6.83 9.12
CA TRP A 218 2.87 -6.79 8.95
C TRP A 218 2.50 -6.78 7.48
N GLY A 219 1.36 -7.37 7.16
CA GLY A 219 0.70 -7.18 5.88
C GLY A 219 -0.82 -7.22 5.98
N VAL A 220 -1.47 -6.84 4.89
CA VAL A 220 -2.94 -6.86 4.78
C VAL A 220 -3.38 -7.96 3.83
N SER A 221 -4.37 -8.75 4.25
CA SER A 221 -5.15 -9.63 3.38
C SER A 221 -6.42 -8.91 2.94
N PHE A 222 -6.55 -8.66 1.64
CA PHE A 222 -7.80 -8.12 1.07
C PHE A 222 -8.89 -9.18 0.90
N GLY A 223 -8.70 -10.43 1.33
CA GLY A 223 -9.77 -11.43 1.27
C GLY A 223 -10.93 -11.12 2.23
N ILE A 224 -10.63 -10.74 3.47
CA ILE A 224 -11.61 -10.53 4.54
C ILE A 224 -11.29 -9.29 5.40
N SER A 225 -10.53 -8.34 4.86
CA SER A 225 -10.11 -7.11 5.57
C SER A 225 -9.27 -7.39 6.83
N THR A 226 -8.54 -8.51 6.88
CA THR A 226 -7.73 -8.88 8.04
C THR A 226 -6.29 -8.41 7.91
N THR A 227 -5.71 -8.02 9.04
CA THR A 227 -4.28 -7.80 9.20
C THR A 227 -3.64 -9.09 9.71
N ASP A 228 -2.56 -9.54 9.10
CA ASP A 228 -1.81 -10.72 9.54
C ASP A 228 -0.36 -10.33 9.82
N GLU A 229 0.19 -10.84 10.93
CA GLU A 229 1.63 -10.87 11.15
C GLU A 229 2.21 -12.04 10.35
N ILE A 230 3.12 -11.77 9.42
CA ILE A 230 3.72 -12.83 8.62
C ILE A 230 5.17 -13.03 9.04
N PRO A 231 5.52 -14.26 9.47
CA PRO A 231 6.90 -14.61 9.71
C PRO A 231 7.76 -14.36 8.48
N ASN A 232 8.91 -13.70 8.62
CA ASN A 232 9.86 -13.65 7.51
C ASN A 232 10.27 -15.09 7.17
N PRO A 233 10.14 -15.56 5.92
CA PRO A 233 10.71 -16.84 5.55
C PRO A 233 12.23 -16.78 5.77
N ALA A 234 12.69 -17.61 6.71
CA ALA A 234 14.10 -17.83 7.01
C ALA A 234 14.84 -18.47 5.83
#